data_AF-A0A7Y3TLS0-F1
#
_entry.id   AF-A0A7Y3TLS0-F1
#
_cell.length_a   1.000
_cell.length_b   1.000
_cell.length_c   1.000
_cell.angle_alpha   90.00
_cell.angle_beta   90.00
_cell.angle_gamma   90.00
#
_symmetry.space_group_name_H-M   'P 1'
#
loop_
_entity.id
_entity.type
_entity.pdbx_description
1 polymer ?
#
loop_
_entity_poly.entity_id
_entity_poly.type
_entity_poly.pdbx_seq_one_letter_code
_entity_poly.pdbx_strand_id
1 'polypeptide(L)'
;MTEQNPYEQLRVTESSSFEDIQAAKSRLRAECEGNEEQIRKIDAAYDAVLMDRLRLRQEGKIKVPDRIRFPEKLAEPPSNPKVDLPNNSPAWMQRLVDTPSRADILRPLGVSVGLSALVIFAPTAVQIALIGGVGSTFYFLYRKERKLGRAVLLTFVGLLLGLLLGSFTYEFVAGLFANLPIGIGVDTFASILTFLLLWLVSSFLH
;
A
#
# COMPACT_ATOMS: atom_id res chain seq x y z
N MET A 1 -44.03 -10.44 -53.44
CA MET A 1 -42.96 -9.53 -53.88
C MET A 1 -41.68 -10.07 -53.30
N THR A 2 -40.72 -10.46 -54.14
CA THR A 2 -39.48 -11.10 -53.70
C THR A 2 -38.66 -10.05 -52.95
N GLU A 3 -38.61 -10.14 -51.62
CA GLU A 3 -37.68 -9.35 -50.80
C GLU A 3 -36.26 -9.76 -51.22
N GLN A 4 -35.66 -8.98 -52.12
CA GLN A 4 -34.27 -9.15 -52.50
C GLN A 4 -33.41 -8.92 -51.26
N ASN A 5 -32.46 -9.83 -51.04
CA ASN A 5 -31.57 -9.76 -49.89
C ASN A 5 -30.83 -8.40 -49.90
N PRO A 6 -30.90 -7.58 -48.82
CA PRO A 6 -30.22 -6.29 -48.75
C PRO A 6 -28.72 -6.36 -49.06
N TYR A 7 -28.08 -7.49 -48.73
CA TYR A 7 -26.68 -7.76 -49.04
C TYR A 7 -26.45 -7.91 -50.56
N GLU A 8 -27.36 -8.55 -51.29
CA GLU A 8 -27.29 -8.69 -52.74
C GLU A 8 -27.53 -7.36 -53.46
N GLN A 9 -28.42 -6.51 -52.94
CA GLN A 9 -28.67 -5.17 -53.50
C GLN A 9 -27.45 -4.25 -53.39
N LEU A 10 -26.65 -4.40 -52.33
CA LEU A 10 -25.38 -3.68 -52.18
C LEU A 10 -24.19 -4.40 -52.85
N ARG A 11 -24.40 -5.60 -53.41
CA ARG A 11 -23.36 -6.50 -53.96
C ARG A 11 -22.27 -6.84 -52.92
N VAL A 12 -22.67 -7.03 -51.67
CA VAL A 12 -21.78 -7.32 -50.54
C VAL A 12 -22.18 -8.65 -49.88
N THR A 13 -21.23 -9.37 -49.29
CA THR A 13 -21.53 -10.58 -48.51
C THR A 13 -21.77 -10.26 -47.04
N GLU A 14 -22.53 -11.12 -46.33
CA GLU A 14 -22.79 -10.99 -44.90
C GLU A 14 -21.49 -10.89 -44.05
N SER A 15 -20.39 -11.46 -44.53
CA SER A 15 -19.06 -11.47 -43.91
C SER A 15 -18.17 -10.25 -44.20
N SER A 16 -18.59 -9.33 -45.07
CA SER A 16 -17.75 -8.19 -45.48
C SER A 16 -17.55 -7.17 -44.35
N SER A 17 -16.44 -6.44 -44.32
CA SER A 17 -16.21 -5.45 -43.26
C SER A 17 -17.19 -4.26 -43.37
N PHE A 18 -17.33 -3.48 -42.31
CA PHE A 18 -18.16 -2.26 -42.35
C PHE A 18 -17.61 -1.24 -43.36
N GLU A 19 -16.29 -1.17 -43.50
CA GLU A 19 -15.61 -0.30 -44.47
C GLU A 19 -15.95 -0.69 -45.92
N ASP A 20 -16.02 -2.00 -46.20
CA ASP A 20 -16.38 -2.51 -47.53
C ASP A 20 -17.83 -2.16 -47.91
N ILE A 21 -18.77 -2.20 -46.96
CA ILE A 21 -20.17 -1.83 -47.20
C ILE A 21 -20.29 -0.33 -47.52
N GLN A 22 -19.56 0.50 -46.80
CA GLN A 22 -19.53 1.95 -47.04
C GLN A 22 -18.91 2.29 -48.41
N ALA A 23 -17.86 1.56 -48.79
CA ALA A 23 -17.26 1.65 -50.11
C ALA A 23 -18.22 1.20 -51.23
N ALA A 24 -18.97 0.11 -51.01
CA ALA A 24 -19.97 -0.36 -51.96
C ALA A 24 -21.11 0.65 -52.17
N LYS A 25 -21.64 1.24 -51.08
CA LYS A 25 -22.65 2.31 -51.15
C LYS A 25 -22.16 3.51 -51.95
N SER A 26 -20.94 3.98 -51.68
CA SER A 26 -20.38 5.16 -52.38
C SER A 26 -20.17 4.89 -53.88
N ARG A 27 -19.77 3.67 -54.26
CA ARG A 27 -19.68 3.25 -55.68
C ARG A 27 -21.04 3.21 -56.37
N LEU A 28 -22.02 2.53 -55.77
CA LEU A 28 -23.37 2.42 -56.34
C LEU A 28 -24.08 3.78 -56.44
N ARG A 29 -23.83 4.69 -55.49
CA ARG A 29 -24.35 6.05 -55.54
C ARG A 29 -23.74 6.87 -56.68
N ALA A 30 -22.45 6.67 -56.98
CA ALA A 30 -21.78 7.29 -58.13
C ALA A 30 -22.24 6.70 -59.47
N GLU A 31 -22.58 5.41 -59.51
CA GLU A 31 -23.14 4.77 -60.72
C GLU A 31 -24.60 5.19 -61.02
N CYS A 32 -25.34 5.64 -60.00
CA CYS A 32 -26.75 6.04 -60.11
C CYS A 32 -26.98 7.57 -60.13
N GLU A 33 -25.97 8.37 -60.53
CA GLU A 33 -26.09 9.83 -60.61
C GLU A 33 -27.30 10.26 -61.46
N GLY A 34 -28.36 10.75 -60.80
CA GLY A 34 -29.56 11.31 -61.42
C GLY A 34 -30.86 10.50 -61.26
N ASN A 35 -30.82 9.29 -60.69
CA ASN A 35 -32.03 8.49 -60.47
C ASN A 35 -32.38 8.40 -58.96
N GLU A 36 -33.21 9.33 -58.49
CA GLU A 36 -33.58 9.44 -57.07
C GLU A 36 -34.22 8.16 -56.52
N GLU A 37 -34.99 7.41 -57.31
CA GLU A 37 -35.62 6.18 -56.84
C GLU A 37 -34.61 5.07 -56.57
N GLN A 38 -33.55 4.99 -57.38
CA GLN A 38 -32.48 4.01 -57.18
C GLN A 38 -31.63 4.38 -55.96
N ILE A 39 -31.36 5.67 -55.75
CA ILE A 39 -30.65 6.16 -54.55
C ILE A 39 -31.45 5.80 -53.29
N ARG A 40 -32.77 6.03 -53.27
CA ARG A 40 -33.63 5.66 -52.13
C ARG A 40 -33.61 4.15 -51.85
N LYS A 41 -33.55 3.31 -52.88
CA LYS A 41 -33.44 1.85 -52.72
C LYS A 41 -32.07 1.45 -52.12
N ILE A 42 -30.99 2.08 -52.57
CA ILE A 42 -29.64 1.85 -52.03
C ILE A 42 -29.56 2.28 -50.55
N ASP A 43 -30.15 3.42 -50.20
CA ASP A 43 -30.19 3.89 -48.82
C ASP A 43 -31.02 2.96 -47.92
N ALA A 44 -32.19 2.51 -48.39
CA ALA A 44 -33.01 1.54 -47.66
C ALA A 44 -32.29 0.18 -47.46
N ALA A 45 -31.55 -0.29 -48.45
CA ALA A 45 -30.76 -1.52 -48.34
C ALA A 45 -29.60 -1.36 -47.33
N TYR A 46 -28.95 -0.19 -47.32
CA TYR A 46 -27.89 0.13 -46.36
C TYR A 46 -28.41 0.16 -44.92
N ASP A 47 -29.57 0.79 -44.69
CA ASP A 47 -30.19 0.84 -43.37
C ASP A 47 -30.62 -0.55 -42.89
N ALA A 48 -31.14 -1.40 -43.79
CA ALA A 48 -31.48 -2.79 -43.47
C ALA A 48 -30.24 -3.60 -43.04
N VAL A 49 -29.12 -3.48 -43.76
CA VAL A 49 -27.85 -4.15 -43.39
C VAL A 49 -27.30 -3.62 -42.06
N LEU A 50 -27.44 -2.31 -41.80
CA LEU A 50 -27.01 -1.71 -40.55
C LEU A 50 -27.82 -2.23 -39.35
N MET A 51 -29.14 -2.33 -39.50
CA MET A 51 -30.02 -2.84 -38.44
C MET A 51 -29.79 -4.33 -38.19
N ASP A 52 -29.57 -5.12 -39.23
CA ASP A 52 -29.28 -6.55 -39.12
C ASP A 52 -27.97 -6.79 -38.35
N ARG A 53 -26.91 -6.02 -38.64
CA ARG A 53 -25.64 -6.09 -37.90
C ARG A 53 -25.74 -5.59 -36.46
N LEU A 54 -26.57 -4.58 -36.21
CA LEU A 54 -26.85 -4.12 -34.85
C LEU A 54 -27.56 -5.21 -34.04
N ARG A 55 -28.53 -5.91 -34.66
CA ARG A 55 -29.19 -7.07 -34.07
C ARG A 55 -28.22 -8.22 -33.79
N LEU A 56 -27.34 -8.55 -34.74
CA LEU A 56 -26.28 -9.56 -34.52
C LEU A 56 -25.29 -9.18 -33.40
N ARG A 57 -25.05 -7.87 -33.19
CA ARG A 57 -24.26 -7.37 -32.05
C ARG A 57 -25.01 -7.52 -30.73
N GLN A 58 -26.32 -7.24 -30.72
CA GLN A 58 -27.17 -7.43 -29.54
C GLN A 58 -27.35 -8.90 -29.17
N GLU A 59 -27.42 -9.79 -30.17
CA GLU A 59 -27.49 -11.26 -29.99
C GLU A 59 -26.13 -11.89 -29.58
N GLY A 60 -25.06 -11.09 -29.44
CA GLY A 60 -23.74 -11.56 -28.98
C GLY A 60 -22.96 -12.42 -29.99
N LYS A 61 -23.42 -12.50 -31.26
CA LYS A 61 -22.75 -13.28 -32.33
C LYS A 61 -21.54 -12.55 -32.91
N ILE A 62 -21.43 -11.24 -32.72
CA ILE A 62 -20.27 -10.45 -33.11
C ILE A 62 -19.34 -10.37 -31.89
N LYS A 63 -18.17 -11.03 -31.98
CA LYS A 63 -17.11 -10.91 -30.96
C LYS A 63 -16.68 -9.45 -30.85
N VAL A 64 -17.11 -8.78 -29.78
CA VAL A 64 -16.58 -7.46 -29.42
C VAL A 64 -15.10 -7.66 -29.06
N PRO A 65 -14.16 -6.92 -29.66
CA PRO A 65 -12.78 -6.95 -29.20
C PRO A 65 -12.71 -6.47 -27.75
N ASP A 66 -12.36 -7.35 -26.82
CA ASP A 66 -12.18 -7.10 -25.37
C ASP A 66 -10.97 -6.20 -25.05
N ARG A 67 -10.71 -5.16 -25.85
CA ARG A 67 -9.59 -4.23 -25.63
C ARG A 67 -9.97 -2.99 -24.82
N ILE A 68 -11.17 -2.97 -24.27
CA ILE A 68 -11.56 -2.00 -23.24
C ILE A 68 -11.74 -2.80 -21.95
N ARG A 69 -10.65 -2.93 -21.17
CA ARG A 69 -10.78 -3.31 -19.77
C ARG A 69 -11.62 -2.22 -19.11
N PHE A 70 -12.91 -2.48 -18.94
CA PHE A 70 -13.68 -1.74 -17.97
C PHE A 70 -12.94 -1.90 -16.65
N PRO A 71 -12.62 -0.80 -15.94
CA PRO A 71 -12.09 -0.90 -14.59
C PRO A 71 -13.23 -1.44 -13.74
N GLU A 72 -13.38 -2.76 -13.74
CA GLU A 72 -14.01 -3.48 -12.67
C GLU A 72 -13.20 -3.09 -11.44
N LYS A 73 -13.70 -2.06 -10.72
CA LYS A 73 -13.27 -1.78 -9.37
C LYS A 73 -13.49 -3.10 -8.63
N LEU A 74 -12.42 -3.88 -8.48
CA LEU A 74 -12.30 -4.80 -7.38
C LEU A 74 -12.71 -3.98 -6.17
N ALA A 75 -13.92 -4.22 -5.68
CA ALA A 75 -14.37 -3.64 -4.44
C ALA A 75 -13.33 -4.11 -3.43
N GLU A 76 -12.47 -3.18 -2.98
CA GLU A 76 -11.66 -3.42 -1.81
C GLU A 76 -12.62 -3.91 -0.72
N PRO A 77 -12.28 -5.00 -0.01
CA PRO A 77 -13.11 -5.46 1.10
C PRO A 77 -13.35 -4.26 2.03
N PRO A 78 -14.57 -4.08 2.57
CA PRO A 78 -14.87 -2.91 3.39
C PRO A 78 -13.80 -2.83 4.47
N SER A 79 -12.99 -1.76 4.42
CA SER A 79 -12.06 -1.46 5.48
C SER A 79 -12.90 -1.39 6.73
N ASN A 80 -12.66 -2.31 7.67
CA ASN A 80 -13.23 -2.26 9.00
C ASN A 80 -13.21 -0.79 9.44
N PRO A 81 -14.34 -0.18 9.84
CA PRO A 81 -14.32 1.18 10.33
C PRO A 81 -13.34 1.21 11.48
N LYS A 82 -12.15 1.76 11.25
CA LYS A 82 -11.27 2.16 12.33
C LYS A 82 -12.13 3.14 13.09
N VAL A 83 -12.47 2.75 14.31
CA VAL A 83 -12.98 3.68 15.29
C VAL A 83 -11.92 4.76 15.40
N ASP A 84 -12.13 5.87 14.70
CA ASP A 84 -11.32 7.06 14.87
C ASP A 84 -11.65 7.56 16.28
N LEU A 85 -10.91 7.05 17.26
CA LEU A 85 -10.85 7.71 18.54
C LEU A 85 -10.38 9.14 18.25
N PRO A 86 -11.02 10.18 18.84
CA PRO A 86 -10.61 11.56 18.66
C PRO A 86 -9.22 11.72 19.30
N ASN A 87 -8.18 11.47 18.50
CA ASN A 87 -6.80 11.50 18.94
C ASN A 87 -6.30 12.94 18.80
N ASN A 88 -6.44 13.69 19.88
CA ASN A 88 -6.14 15.12 20.00
C ASN A 88 -4.62 15.38 20.07
N SER A 89 -3.83 14.65 19.28
CA SER A 89 -2.37 14.75 19.22
C SER A 89 -1.94 15.65 18.05
N PRO A 90 -0.91 16.50 18.23
CA PRO A 90 -0.39 17.35 17.17
C PRO A 90 0.08 16.54 15.95
N ALA A 91 -0.08 17.08 14.75
CA ALA A 91 0.30 16.41 13.49
C ALA A 91 1.78 15.97 13.40
N TRP A 92 2.68 16.66 14.12
CA TRP A 92 4.10 16.27 14.20
C TRP A 92 4.33 14.99 15.01
N MET A 93 3.51 14.75 16.03
CA MET A 93 3.57 13.54 16.86
C MET A 93 2.96 12.33 16.14
N GLN A 94 1.86 12.54 15.42
CA GLN A 94 1.24 11.50 14.60
C GLN A 94 2.15 11.00 13.48
N ARG A 95 3.03 11.87 12.96
CA ARG A 95 4.01 11.49 11.93
C ARG A 95 5.19 10.68 12.49
N LEU A 96 5.39 10.72 13.80
CA LEU A 96 6.48 10.02 14.48
C LEU A 96 6.03 8.69 15.10
N VAL A 97 4.75 8.57 15.49
CA VAL A 97 4.22 7.40 16.17
C VAL A 97 3.67 6.38 15.15
N ASP A 98 4.29 5.22 15.08
CA ASP A 98 3.81 4.09 14.28
C ASP A 98 2.79 3.24 15.07
N THR A 99 1.98 2.45 14.37
CA THR A 99 1.18 1.36 14.97
C THR A 99 1.91 0.03 14.77
N PRO A 100 2.82 -0.36 15.68
CA PRO A 100 3.65 -1.53 15.48
C PRO A 100 2.85 -2.84 15.48
N SER A 101 3.28 -3.77 14.63
CA SER A 101 2.84 -5.16 14.69
C SER A 101 3.34 -5.82 15.98
N ARG A 102 2.60 -6.78 16.54
CA ARG A 102 2.98 -7.50 17.77
C ARG A 102 4.40 -8.08 17.70
N ALA A 103 4.81 -8.56 16.53
CA ALA A 103 6.14 -9.12 16.31
C ALA A 103 7.26 -8.08 16.40
N ASP A 104 6.97 -6.83 16.03
CA ASP A 104 7.93 -5.72 16.06
C ASP A 104 8.10 -5.16 17.47
N ILE A 105 7.16 -5.42 18.39
CA ILE A 105 7.27 -5.08 19.81
C ILE A 105 7.98 -6.19 20.59
N LEU A 106 7.59 -7.46 20.37
CA LEU A 106 8.09 -8.59 21.16
C LEU A 106 9.59 -8.85 20.94
N ARG A 107 10.10 -8.70 19.71
CA ARG A 107 11.52 -8.92 19.40
C ARG A 107 12.44 -7.96 20.16
N PRO A 108 12.30 -6.62 20.03
CA PRO A 108 13.15 -5.70 20.77
C PRO A 108 12.87 -5.75 22.28
N LEU A 109 11.65 -6.10 22.71
CA LEU A 109 11.37 -6.35 24.13
C LEU A 109 12.25 -7.48 24.66
N GLY A 110 12.26 -8.63 23.97
CA GLY A 110 13.05 -9.79 24.38
C GLY A 110 14.55 -9.48 24.48
N VAL A 111 15.09 -8.74 23.51
CA VAL A 111 16.50 -8.31 23.54
C VAL A 111 16.77 -7.37 24.70
N SER A 112 15.91 -6.36 24.90
CA SER A 112 16.10 -5.34 25.96
C SER A 112 15.97 -5.94 27.36
N VAL A 113 15.03 -6.88 27.55
CA VAL A 113 14.88 -7.63 28.80
C VAL A 113 16.08 -8.56 29.04
N GLY A 114 16.54 -9.25 27.99
CA GLY A 114 17.74 -10.10 28.08
C GLY A 114 18.99 -9.33 28.48
N LEU A 115 19.21 -8.15 27.88
CA LEU A 115 20.32 -7.26 28.23
C LEU A 115 20.17 -6.68 29.65
N SER A 116 18.96 -6.31 30.05
CA SER A 116 18.69 -5.83 31.41
C SER A 116 19.00 -6.91 32.45
N ALA A 117 18.58 -8.14 32.21
CA ALA A 117 18.91 -9.28 33.07
C ALA A 117 20.42 -9.51 33.14
N LEU A 118 21.11 -9.46 32.00
CA LEU A 118 22.56 -9.61 31.94
C LEU A 118 23.28 -8.57 32.81
N VAL A 119 22.84 -7.32 32.81
CA VAL A 119 23.46 -6.26 33.62
C VAL A 119 23.17 -6.41 35.11
N ILE A 120 22.03 -7.00 35.48
CA ILE A 120 21.71 -7.32 36.88
C ILE A 120 22.60 -8.46 37.40
N PHE A 121 22.79 -9.53 36.62
CA PHE A 121 23.60 -10.68 37.04
C PHE A 121 25.12 -10.45 36.87
N ALA A 122 25.51 -9.63 35.89
CA ALA A 122 26.89 -9.31 35.57
C ALA A 122 27.07 -7.79 35.41
N PRO A 123 27.14 -7.03 36.52
CA PRO A 123 27.29 -5.57 36.47
C PRO A 123 28.61 -5.12 35.83
N THR A 124 29.61 -5.98 35.73
CA THR A 124 30.86 -5.69 34.98
C THR A 124 30.65 -5.66 33.47
N ALA A 125 29.56 -6.24 32.96
CA ALA A 125 29.26 -6.32 31.54
C ALA A 125 28.40 -5.15 31.02
N VAL A 126 28.15 -4.12 31.82
CA VAL A 126 27.31 -2.94 31.46
C VAL A 126 27.71 -2.34 30.12
N GLN A 127 29.02 -2.15 29.87
CA GLN A 127 29.51 -1.55 28.63
C GLN A 127 29.18 -2.40 27.40
N ILE A 128 29.41 -3.71 27.49
CA ILE A 128 29.12 -4.66 26.41
C ILE A 128 27.60 -4.73 26.19
N ALA A 129 26.82 -4.71 27.26
CA ALA A 129 25.36 -4.69 27.20
C ALA A 129 24.83 -3.42 26.52
N LEU A 130 25.40 -2.25 26.83
CA LEU A 130 25.03 -0.99 26.19
C LEU A 130 25.36 -1.00 24.69
N ILE A 131 26.54 -1.48 24.30
CA ILE A 131 26.91 -1.63 22.89
C ILE A 131 25.93 -2.57 22.18
N GLY A 132 25.61 -3.71 22.79
CA GLY A 132 24.61 -4.66 22.29
C GLY A 132 23.22 -4.03 22.18
N GLY A 133 22.81 -3.25 23.17
CA GLY A 133 21.55 -2.50 23.19
C GLY A 133 21.47 -1.54 22.02
N VAL A 134 22.44 -0.64 21.88
CA VAL A 134 22.52 0.32 20.77
C VAL A 134 22.53 -0.38 19.42
N GLY A 135 23.36 -1.42 19.27
CA GLY A 135 23.46 -2.19 18.03
C GLY A 135 22.14 -2.88 17.66
N SER A 136 21.45 -3.45 18.64
CA SER A 136 20.14 -4.08 18.43
C SER A 136 19.06 -3.07 18.04
N THR A 137 18.97 -1.93 18.73
CA THR A 137 18.02 -0.86 18.42
C THR A 137 18.28 -0.28 17.03
N PHE A 138 19.55 -0.04 16.70
CA PHE A 138 19.96 0.40 15.38
C PHE A 138 19.55 -0.60 14.30
N TYR A 139 19.81 -1.89 14.51
CA TYR A 139 19.44 -2.94 13.57
C TYR A 139 17.92 -3.01 13.35
N PHE A 140 17.13 -2.94 14.43
CA PHE A 140 15.67 -2.96 14.31
C PHE A 140 15.12 -1.72 13.60
N LEU A 141 15.61 -0.52 13.92
CA LEU A 141 15.23 0.72 13.22
C LEU A 141 15.63 0.67 11.73
N TYR A 142 16.86 0.26 11.45
CA TYR A 142 17.37 0.21 10.09
C TYR A 142 16.58 -0.81 9.24
N ARG A 143 16.22 -1.96 9.81
CA ARG A 143 15.39 -2.96 9.13
C ARG A 143 14.00 -2.42 8.79
N LYS A 144 13.42 -1.56 9.64
CA LYS A 144 12.06 -1.03 9.52
C LYS A 144 11.97 0.13 8.54
N GLU A 145 12.85 1.12 8.66
CA GLU A 145 12.81 2.34 7.85
C GLU A 145 13.73 2.34 6.62
N ARG A 146 14.78 1.51 6.63
CA ARG A 146 15.91 1.57 5.67
C ARG A 146 16.60 2.94 5.57
N LYS A 147 16.40 3.83 6.56
CA LYS A 147 17.01 5.17 6.63
C LYS A 147 18.11 5.20 7.69
N LEU A 148 19.37 5.10 7.25
CA LEU A 148 20.53 5.08 8.15
C LEU A 148 20.61 6.31 9.06
N GLY A 149 20.48 7.51 8.50
CA GLY A 149 20.68 8.76 9.26
C GLY A 149 19.68 8.93 10.41
N ARG A 150 18.41 8.58 10.19
CA ARG A 150 17.38 8.63 11.24
C ARG A 150 17.61 7.56 12.30
N ALA A 151 17.94 6.34 11.87
CA ALA A 151 18.25 5.25 12.78
C ALA A 151 19.39 5.61 13.73
N VAL A 152 20.48 6.19 13.22
CA VAL A 152 21.61 6.65 14.05
C VAL A 152 21.21 7.79 14.98
N LEU A 153 20.45 8.78 14.49
CA LEU A 153 20.06 9.93 15.30
C LEU A 153 19.13 9.52 16.44
N LEU A 154 18.13 8.68 16.17
CA LEU A 154 17.18 8.21 17.17
C LEU A 154 17.84 7.31 18.22
N THR A 155 18.76 6.43 17.83
CA THR A 155 19.50 5.60 18.80
C THR A 155 20.41 6.45 19.67
N PHE A 156 21.11 7.43 19.09
CA PHE A 156 21.99 8.32 19.83
C PHE A 156 21.22 9.20 20.82
N VAL A 157 20.12 9.81 20.38
CA VAL A 157 19.23 10.61 21.24
C VAL A 157 18.61 9.74 22.34
N GLY A 158 18.14 8.54 22.01
CA GLY A 158 17.61 7.60 22.98
C GLY A 158 18.63 7.16 24.03
N LEU A 159 19.88 6.94 23.64
CA LEU A 159 20.97 6.60 24.56
C LEU A 159 21.29 7.76 25.50
N LEU A 160 21.44 8.98 24.97
CA LEU A 160 21.76 10.15 25.79
C LEU A 160 20.64 10.44 26.80
N LEU A 161 19.39 10.44 26.33
CA LEU A 161 18.23 10.60 27.21
C LEU A 161 18.19 9.48 28.25
N GLY A 162 18.40 8.23 27.87
CA GLY A 162 18.37 7.09 28.78
C GLY A 162 19.39 7.18 29.89
N LEU A 163 20.64 7.52 29.56
CA LEU A 163 21.70 7.67 30.57
C LEU A 163 21.44 8.88 31.47
N LEU A 164 21.11 10.04 30.90
CA LEU A 164 20.87 11.26 31.69
C LEU A 164 19.67 11.10 32.62
N LEU A 165 18.52 10.62 32.11
CA LEU A 165 17.36 10.37 32.95
C LEU A 165 17.64 9.24 33.95
N GLY A 166 18.37 8.21 33.56
CA GLY A 166 18.69 7.07 34.42
C GLY A 166 19.53 7.49 35.62
N SER A 167 20.61 8.23 35.39
CA SER A 167 21.45 8.77 36.46
C SER A 167 20.69 9.77 37.34
N PHE A 168 19.93 10.68 36.73
CA PHE A 168 19.16 11.68 37.48
C PHE A 168 18.08 11.04 38.35
N THR A 169 17.33 10.07 37.82
CA THR A 169 16.28 9.38 38.58
C THR A 169 16.84 8.47 39.66
N TYR A 170 18.05 7.91 39.48
CA TYR A 170 18.70 7.11 40.51
C TYR A 170 18.91 7.91 41.80
N GLU A 171 19.27 9.19 41.74
CA GLU A 171 19.47 10.02 42.94
C GLU A 171 18.23 10.09 43.84
N PHE A 172 17.04 10.09 43.25
CA PHE A 172 15.77 10.11 43.99
C PHE A 172 15.36 8.74 44.54
N VAL A 173 15.75 7.65 43.86
CA VAL A 173 15.31 6.28 44.17
C VAL A 173 16.40 5.48 44.89
N ALA A 174 17.63 5.99 44.98
CA ALA A 174 18.78 5.32 45.61
C ALA A 174 18.48 4.85 47.04
N GLY A 175 17.72 5.64 47.81
CA GLY A 175 17.29 5.28 49.17
C GLY A 175 16.41 4.03 49.24
N LEU A 176 15.65 3.70 48.19
CA LEU A 176 14.86 2.46 48.11
C LEU A 176 15.74 1.24 47.87
N PHE A 177 16.82 1.40 47.10
CA PHE A 177 17.74 0.32 46.77
C PHE A 177 18.80 0.05 47.85
N ALA A 178 19.04 1.01 48.74
CA ALA A 178 20.04 0.91 49.81
C ALA A 178 19.81 -0.28 50.77
N ASN A 179 18.57 -0.77 50.90
CA ASN A 179 18.20 -1.86 51.81
C ASN A 179 18.09 -3.23 51.12
N LEU A 180 18.34 -3.30 49.80
CA LEU A 180 18.29 -4.56 49.08
C LEU A 180 19.64 -5.28 49.17
N PRO A 181 19.65 -6.62 49.35
CA PRO A 181 20.89 -7.41 49.32
C PRO A 181 21.56 -7.41 47.94
N ILE A 182 20.84 -7.00 46.90
CA ILE A 182 21.35 -6.81 45.54
C ILE A 182 21.76 -5.35 45.42
N GLY A 183 23.06 -5.06 45.53
CA GLY A 183 23.58 -3.71 45.36
C GLY A 183 23.44 -3.23 43.92
N ILE A 184 22.36 -2.51 43.62
CA ILE A 184 22.15 -1.90 42.30
C ILE A 184 22.90 -0.57 42.25
N GLY A 185 24.03 -0.57 41.53
CA GLY A 185 24.79 0.63 41.25
C GLY A 185 24.08 1.57 40.27
N VAL A 186 24.52 2.84 40.25
CA VAL A 186 24.01 3.87 39.33
C VAL A 186 24.07 3.40 37.88
N ASP A 187 25.19 2.79 37.46
CA ASP A 187 25.40 2.35 36.08
C ASP A 187 24.43 1.25 35.64
N THR A 188 24.19 0.27 36.53
CA THR A 188 23.22 -0.81 36.33
C THR A 188 21.83 -0.23 36.15
N PHE A 189 21.40 0.67 37.04
CA PHE A 189 20.08 1.27 36.95
C PHE A 189 19.91 2.15 35.70
N ALA A 190 20.90 3.00 35.40
CA ALA A 190 20.87 3.87 34.23
C ALA A 190 20.83 3.08 32.92
N SER A 191 21.57 1.96 32.84
CA SER A 191 21.55 1.09 31.66
C SER A 191 20.19 0.40 31.46
N ILE A 192 19.54 -0.08 32.52
CA ILE A 192 18.19 -0.68 32.44
C ILE A 192 17.18 0.35 31.92
N LEU A 193 17.22 1.57 32.46
CA LEU A 193 16.35 2.66 32.01
C LEU A 193 16.63 3.04 30.55
N THR A 194 17.90 2.99 30.15
CA THR A 194 18.33 3.18 28.75
C THR A 194 17.77 2.08 27.85
N PHE A 195 17.82 0.81 28.25
CA PHE A 195 17.24 -0.30 27.47
C PHE A 195 15.73 -0.17 27.31
N LEU A 196 15.02 0.30 28.34
CA LEU A 196 13.58 0.56 28.27
C LEU A 196 13.28 1.66 27.26
N LEU A 197 14.03 2.77 27.29
CA LEU A 197 13.86 3.86 26.32
C LEU A 197 14.21 3.42 24.91
N LEU A 198 15.31 2.71 24.71
CA LEU A 198 15.70 2.17 23.42
C LEU A 198 14.66 1.18 22.86
N TRP A 199 14.06 0.35 23.72
CA TRP A 199 12.94 -0.50 23.34
C TRP A 199 11.75 0.33 22.84
N LEU A 200 11.37 1.38 23.58
CA LEU A 200 10.24 2.24 23.25
C LEU A 200 10.48 2.97 21.93
N VAL A 201 11.68 3.52 21.74
CA VAL A 201 12.12 4.13 20.47
C VAL A 201 12.06 3.11 19.32
N SER A 202 12.53 1.87 19.54
CA SER A 202 12.50 0.85 18.48
C SER A 202 11.10 0.38 18.09
N SER A 203 10.17 0.41 19.04
CA SER A 203 8.84 -0.15 18.89
C SER A 203 7.86 0.87 18.32
N PHE A 204 7.91 2.11 18.80
CA PHE A 204 6.87 3.11 18.53
C PHE A 204 7.29 4.25 17.60
N LEU A 205 8.59 4.47 17.34
CA LEU A 205 9.05 5.52 16.42
C LEU A 205 9.30 4.99 14.98
N HIS A 206 9.16 5.90 14.02
CA HIS A 206 9.14 5.71 12.57
C HIS A 206 10.09 6.65 11.79
#